data_AF-A0A2J6PXM0-F1
#
_entry.id   AF-A0A2J6PXM0-F1
#
_cell.length_a   1.000
_cell.length_b   1.000
_cell.length_c   1.000
_cell.angle_alpha   90.00
_cell.angle_beta   90.00
_cell.angle_gamma   90.00
#
_symmetry.space_group_name_H-M   'P 1'
#
loop_
_entity.id
_entity.type
_entity.pdbx_description
1 polymer ?
#
loop_
_entity_poly.entity_id
_entity_poly.type
_entity_poly.pdbx_seq_one_letter_code
_entity_poly.pdbx_strand_id
1 'polypeptide(L)'
;MALVNGHAFAGGFMLAMFHDYRVFNPSRGFLCLNEVDLGVPLKPAMSSIFRQKLSPQVYKVMVLEAKRFSAKEALEGGIVDILGGMEECLALVRDRKLNEKAKTGVYGALKAEMFRETLEYVTPEGHEREETRFKKAWELDDQRKDEGKRKVVEWERNGSKAKL
;
A
#
# COMPACT_ATOMS: atom_id res chain seq x y z
N MET A 1 2.99 -16.16 -5.48
CA MET A 1 2.00 -16.54 -4.44
C MET A 1 2.60 -16.27 -3.07
N ALA A 2 1.81 -15.75 -2.12
CA ALA A 2 2.25 -15.51 -0.74
C ALA A 2 1.36 -16.28 0.24
N LEU A 3 1.97 -17.10 1.10
CA LEU A 3 1.30 -17.69 2.27
C LEU A 3 1.69 -16.86 3.49
N VAL A 4 0.74 -16.09 4.01
CA VAL A 4 0.90 -15.28 5.20
C VAL A 4 0.47 -16.11 6.40
N ASN A 5 1.45 -16.72 7.08
CA ASN A 5 1.21 -17.69 8.16
C ASN A 5 1.00 -17.07 9.55
N GLY A 6 1.06 -15.73 9.66
CA GLY A 6 0.93 -14.94 10.88
C GLY A 6 0.89 -13.43 10.60
N HIS A 7 1.38 -12.60 11.51
CA HIS A 7 1.37 -11.15 11.33
C HIS A 7 2.20 -10.71 10.10
N ALA A 8 1.65 -9.80 9.30
CA ALA A 8 2.39 -9.09 8.26
C ALA A 8 2.12 -7.60 8.38
N PHE A 9 3.17 -6.85 8.71
CA PHE A 9 3.13 -5.41 8.95
C PHE A 9 4.09 -4.71 8.01
N ALA A 10 3.76 -3.49 7.59
CA ALA A 10 4.61 -2.62 6.78
C ALA A 10 5.23 -3.41 5.61
N GLY A 11 6.56 -3.45 5.51
CA GLY A 11 7.29 -4.14 4.44
C GLY A 11 6.91 -5.61 4.24
N GLY A 12 6.58 -6.35 5.31
CA GLY A 12 6.14 -7.75 5.19
C GLY A 12 4.78 -7.87 4.49
N PHE A 13 3.87 -6.93 4.78
CA PHE A 13 2.59 -6.87 4.11
C PHE A 13 2.71 -6.35 2.67
N MET A 14 3.55 -5.33 2.44
CA MET A 14 3.87 -4.84 1.10
C MET A 14 4.39 -5.97 0.21
N LEU A 15 5.36 -6.75 0.71
CA LEU A 15 5.91 -7.90 -0.01
C LEU A 15 4.81 -8.91 -0.37
N ALA A 16 3.90 -9.21 0.55
CA ALA A 16 2.76 -10.09 0.25
C ALA A 16 1.87 -9.52 -0.88
N MET A 17 1.64 -8.21 -0.91
CA MET A 17 0.84 -7.55 -1.95
C MET A 17 1.49 -7.60 -3.34
N PHE A 18 2.82 -7.64 -3.46
CA PHE A 18 3.49 -7.84 -4.75
C PHE A 18 3.31 -9.24 -5.35
N HIS A 19 2.84 -10.22 -4.58
CA HIS A 19 2.50 -11.54 -5.10
C HIS A 19 1.07 -11.55 -5.67
N ASP A 20 0.81 -12.34 -6.72
CA ASP A 20 -0.50 -12.36 -7.41
C ASP A 20 -1.63 -12.84 -6.51
N TYR A 21 -1.40 -13.97 -5.85
CA TYR A 21 -2.35 -14.60 -4.94
C TYR A 21 -1.81 -14.62 -3.51
N ARG A 22 -2.68 -14.37 -2.54
CA ARG A 22 -2.38 -14.31 -1.11
C ARG A 22 -3.31 -15.26 -0.35
N VAL A 23 -2.72 -16.11 0.49
CA VAL A 23 -3.41 -16.99 1.43
C VAL A 23 -3.06 -16.52 2.83
N PHE A 24 -4.05 -16.38 3.71
CA PHE A 24 -3.82 -15.89 5.06
C PHE A 24 -4.32 -16.87 6.13
N ASN A 25 -3.51 -17.02 7.18
CA ASN A 25 -3.83 -17.89 8.31
C ASN A 25 -5.12 -17.41 9.01
N PRO A 26 -6.17 -18.23 9.12
CA PRO A 26 -7.42 -17.84 9.76
C PRO A 26 -7.34 -17.78 11.29
N SER A 27 -6.37 -18.46 11.89
CA SER A 27 -6.29 -18.65 13.34
C SER A 27 -5.49 -17.56 14.06
N ARG A 28 -4.60 -16.84 13.36
CA ARG A 28 -3.72 -15.84 13.98
C ARG A 28 -3.16 -14.83 12.99
N GLY A 29 -2.85 -13.65 13.51
CA GLY A 29 -2.15 -12.59 12.80
C GLY A 29 -3.07 -11.44 12.41
N PHE A 30 -2.43 -10.34 12.02
CA PHE A 30 -3.09 -9.17 11.43
C PHE A 30 -2.30 -8.72 10.20
N LEU A 31 -3.02 -8.13 9.24
CA LEU A 31 -2.44 -7.37 8.14
C LEU A 31 -2.60 -5.88 8.43
N CYS A 32 -1.53 -5.11 8.36
CA CYS A 32 -1.55 -3.70 8.76
C CYS A 32 -0.47 -2.88 8.06
N LEU A 33 -0.84 -1.70 7.59
CA LEU A 33 0.07 -0.61 7.24
C LEU A 33 -0.01 0.43 8.36
N ASN A 34 1.02 0.53 9.20
CA ASN A 34 1.05 1.41 10.37
C ASN A 34 1.94 2.64 10.16
N GLU A 35 2.23 2.98 8.90
CA GLU A 35 3.11 4.08 8.51
C GLU A 35 2.61 5.44 9.03
N VAL A 36 1.30 5.66 9.07
CA VAL A 36 0.70 6.89 9.64
C VAL A 36 0.98 7.02 11.14
N ASP A 37 0.93 5.91 11.89
CA ASP A 37 1.26 5.90 13.32
C ASP A 37 2.75 6.14 13.56
N LEU A 38 3.60 5.69 12.61
CA LEU A 38 5.05 5.90 12.67
C LEU A 38 5.48 7.28 12.15
N GLY A 39 4.58 8.05 11.53
CA GLY A 39 4.92 9.32 10.87
C GLY A 39 5.82 9.15 9.64
N VAL A 40 5.82 7.97 9.01
CA VAL A 40 6.64 7.67 7.83
C VAL A 40 5.73 7.70 6.59
N PRO A 41 6.11 8.38 5.50
CA PRO A 41 5.28 8.39 4.31
C PRO A 41 5.43 7.12 3.47
N LEU A 42 4.34 6.70 2.83
CA LEU A 42 4.36 5.64 1.81
C LEU A 42 4.89 6.19 0.49
N LYS A 43 5.98 5.58 0.00
CA LYS A 43 6.58 5.91 -1.31
C LYS A 43 5.70 5.43 -2.47
N PRO A 44 5.83 5.99 -3.69
CA PRO A 44 4.97 5.66 -4.83
C PRO A 44 4.87 4.17 -5.15
N ALA A 45 6.00 3.46 -5.26
CA ALA A 45 6.02 2.01 -5.49
C ALA A 45 5.33 1.21 -4.36
N MET A 46 5.48 1.66 -3.11
CA MET A 46 4.84 1.03 -1.95
C MET A 46 3.33 1.22 -2.00
N SER A 47 2.87 2.41 -2.35
CA SER A 47 1.44 2.79 -2.42
C SER A 47 0.73 2.20 -3.64
N SER A 48 1.39 2.15 -4.80
CA SER A 48 0.76 1.78 -6.08
C SER A 48 0.19 0.37 -6.07
N ILE A 49 0.89 -0.60 -5.48
CA ILE A 49 0.45 -1.99 -5.46
C ILE A 49 -0.86 -2.18 -4.67
N PHE A 50 -1.07 -1.41 -3.60
CA PHE A 50 -2.32 -1.45 -2.84
C PHE A 50 -3.44 -0.77 -3.63
N ARG A 51 -3.18 0.39 -4.25
CA ARG A 51 -4.17 1.06 -5.11
C ARG A 51 -4.65 0.20 -6.27
N GLN A 52 -3.75 -0.59 -6.86
CA GLN A 52 -4.07 -1.46 -7.99
C GLN A 52 -4.79 -2.75 -7.59
N LYS A 53 -4.63 -3.21 -6.35
CA LYS A 53 -5.21 -4.48 -5.87
C LYS A 53 -6.44 -4.34 -4.99
N LEU A 54 -6.60 -3.20 -4.33
CA LEU A 54 -7.65 -3.00 -3.33
C LEU A 54 -8.69 -2.00 -3.84
N SER A 55 -9.90 -2.11 -3.29
CA SER A 55 -10.88 -1.05 -3.47
C SER A 55 -10.38 0.26 -2.81
N PRO A 56 -10.75 1.44 -3.34
CA PRO A 56 -10.39 2.71 -2.72
C PRO A 56 -10.82 2.81 -1.25
N GLN A 57 -11.92 2.18 -0.87
CA GLN A 57 -12.46 2.18 0.49
C GLN A 57 -11.55 1.40 1.45
N VAL A 58 -11.13 0.19 1.06
CA VAL A 58 -10.20 -0.62 1.87
C VAL A 58 -8.85 0.08 1.95
N TYR A 59 -8.35 0.60 0.83
CA TYR A 59 -7.08 1.31 0.79
C TYR A 59 -7.05 2.55 1.68
N LYS A 60 -8.12 3.37 1.64
CA LYS A 60 -8.23 4.59 2.45
C LYS A 60 -8.11 4.28 3.95
N VAL A 61 -8.91 3.32 4.45
CA VAL A 61 -8.91 2.94 5.87
C VAL A 61 -7.55 2.33 6.26
N MET A 62 -6.96 1.53 5.37
CA MET A 62 -5.65 0.94 5.60
C MET A 62 -4.55 1.99 5.80
N VAL A 63 -4.50 3.03 4.97
CA VAL A 63 -3.41 4.02 4.98
C VAL A 63 -3.66 5.16 5.96
N LEU A 64 -4.90 5.65 6.09
CA LEU A 64 -5.21 6.83 6.89
C LEU A 64 -5.56 6.50 8.35
N GLU A 65 -5.95 5.26 8.63
CA GLU A 65 -6.44 4.87 9.96
C GLU A 65 -5.58 3.75 10.60
N ALA A 66 -4.49 3.33 9.95
CA ALA A 66 -3.61 2.24 10.39
C ALA A 66 -4.37 0.95 10.77
N LYS A 67 -5.50 0.68 10.11
CA LYS A 67 -6.39 -0.42 10.52
C LYS A 67 -5.65 -1.76 10.48
N ARG A 68 -5.79 -2.52 11.57
CA ARG A 68 -5.39 -3.93 11.65
C ARG A 68 -6.52 -4.79 11.11
N PHE A 69 -6.30 -5.46 10.00
CA PHE A 69 -7.27 -6.36 9.39
C PHE A 69 -7.10 -7.76 9.97
N SER A 70 -8.17 -8.29 10.56
CA SER A 70 -8.29 -9.71 10.91
C SER A 70 -8.39 -10.58 9.65
N ALA A 71 -8.27 -11.89 9.80
CA ALA A 71 -8.40 -12.82 8.66
C ALA A 71 -9.74 -12.69 7.93
N LYS A 72 -10.84 -12.60 8.68
CA LYS A 72 -12.18 -12.43 8.12
C LYS A 72 -12.29 -11.13 7.31
N GLU A 73 -11.87 -10.01 7.89
CA GLU A 73 -11.93 -8.71 7.22
C GLU A 73 -10.99 -8.64 6.00
N ALA A 74 -9.83 -9.29 6.08
CA ALA A 74 -8.90 -9.37 4.95
C ALA A 74 -9.52 -10.13 3.77
N LEU A 75 -10.26 -11.22 4.04
CA LEU A 75 -10.98 -11.97 3.00
C LEU A 75 -12.16 -11.15 2.44
N GLU A 76 -13.01 -10.60 3.30
CA GLU A 76 -14.17 -9.80 2.90
C GLU A 76 -13.78 -8.55 2.11
N GLY A 77 -12.66 -7.92 2.48
CA GLY A 77 -12.11 -6.75 1.79
C GLY A 77 -11.32 -7.06 0.53
N GLY A 78 -11.18 -8.33 0.13
CA GLY A 78 -10.39 -8.75 -1.03
C GLY A 78 -8.88 -8.50 -0.89
N ILE A 79 -8.38 -8.34 0.33
CA ILE A 79 -6.94 -8.18 0.61
C ILE A 79 -6.22 -9.49 0.37
N VAL A 80 -6.85 -10.61 0.74
CA VAL A 80 -6.37 -11.98 0.50
C VAL A 80 -7.39 -12.73 -0.35
N ASP A 81 -6.92 -13.73 -1.10
CA ASP A 81 -7.78 -14.49 -2.01
C ASP A 81 -8.54 -15.61 -1.28
N ILE A 82 -7.88 -16.25 -0.31
CA ILE A 82 -8.47 -17.30 0.52
C ILE A 82 -7.82 -17.29 1.92
N LEU A 83 -8.48 -18.00 2.85
CA LEU A 83 -7.93 -18.29 4.17
C LEU A 83 -7.47 -19.75 4.24
N GLY A 84 -6.35 -19.99 4.90
CA GLY A 84 -5.83 -21.36 5.08
C GLY A 84 -4.33 -21.41 5.38
N GLY A 85 -3.80 -22.61 5.34
CA GLY A 85 -2.40 -22.95 5.49
C GLY A 85 -1.77 -23.39 4.17
N MET A 86 -0.78 -24.28 4.27
CA MET A 86 -0.05 -24.78 3.12
C MET A 86 -0.94 -25.63 2.21
N GLU A 87 -1.81 -26.48 2.77
CA GLU A 87 -2.68 -27.34 1.99
C GLU A 87 -3.63 -26.52 1.09
N GLU A 88 -4.28 -25.49 1.64
CA GLU A 88 -5.18 -24.61 0.88
C GLU A 88 -4.43 -23.76 -0.14
N CYS A 89 -3.20 -23.35 0.17
CA CYS A 89 -2.33 -22.65 -0.76
C CYS A 89 -2.01 -23.52 -1.99
N LEU A 90 -1.68 -24.79 -1.78
CA LEU A 90 -1.46 -25.74 -2.87
C LEU A 90 -2.77 -26.08 -3.60
N ALA A 91 -3.89 -26.15 -2.90
CA ALA A 91 -5.21 -26.35 -3.50
C ALA A 91 -5.56 -25.19 -4.45
N LEU A 92 -5.35 -23.93 -4.04
CA LEU A 92 -5.57 -22.75 -4.86
C LEU A 92 -4.84 -22.83 -6.22
N VAL A 93 -3.57 -23.28 -6.21
CA VAL A 93 -2.77 -23.46 -7.43
C VAL A 93 -3.39 -24.49 -8.35
N ARG A 94 -3.80 -25.64 -7.80
CA ARG A 94 -4.42 -26.74 -8.54
C ARG A 94 -5.78 -26.34 -9.11
N ASP A 95 -6.66 -25.81 -8.29
CA ASP A 95 -8.05 -25.52 -8.64
C ASP A 95 -8.15 -24.41 -9.68
N ARG A 96 -7.29 -23.38 -9.56
CA ARG A 96 -7.19 -22.31 -10.57
C ARG A 96 -6.33 -22.71 -11.78
N LYS A 97 -5.74 -23.91 -11.77
CA LYS A 97 -4.85 -24.43 -12.82
C LYS A 97 -3.74 -23.44 -13.18
N LEU A 98 -3.11 -22.82 -12.18
CA LEU A 98 -2.16 -21.72 -12.43
C LEU A 98 -0.96 -22.17 -13.28
N ASN A 99 -0.51 -23.41 -13.11
CA ASN A 99 0.55 -24.00 -13.93
C ASN A 99 0.16 -24.10 -15.41
N GLU A 100 -1.12 -24.36 -15.71
CA GLU A 100 -1.64 -24.42 -17.07
C GLU A 100 -1.72 -23.02 -17.69
N LYS A 101 -2.09 -22.00 -16.90
CA LYS A 101 -2.17 -20.60 -17.37
C LYS A 101 -0.82 -20.04 -17.80
N ALA A 102 0.28 -20.59 -17.33
CA ALA A 102 1.63 -20.18 -17.71
C ALA A 102 2.12 -20.77 -19.05
N LYS A 103 1.48 -21.83 -19.57
CA LYS A 103 2.01 -22.63 -20.70
C LYS A 103 2.21 -21.86 -22.01
N THR A 104 1.37 -20.86 -22.28
CA THR A 104 1.44 -20.05 -23.51
C THR A 104 2.60 -19.06 -23.50
N GLY A 105 3.28 -18.87 -22.37
CA GLY A 105 4.36 -17.89 -22.20
C GLY A 105 3.89 -16.44 -22.02
N VAL A 106 2.63 -16.12 -22.31
CA VAL A 106 2.13 -14.72 -22.24
C VAL A 106 1.72 -14.26 -20.84
N TYR A 107 1.66 -15.17 -19.84
CA TYR A 107 1.21 -14.84 -18.48
C TYR A 107 2.00 -13.67 -17.87
N GLY A 108 3.33 -13.70 -18.01
CA GLY A 108 4.21 -12.64 -17.52
C GLY A 108 3.97 -11.30 -18.23
N ALA A 109 3.77 -11.31 -19.54
CA ALA A 109 3.49 -10.10 -20.32
C ALA A 109 2.14 -9.47 -19.95
N LEU A 110 1.10 -10.29 -19.80
CA LEU A 110 -0.23 -9.83 -19.35
C LEU A 110 -0.16 -9.22 -17.94
N LYS A 111 0.56 -9.86 -17.04
CA LYS A 111 0.78 -9.35 -15.68
C LYS A 111 1.58 -8.04 -15.69
N ALA A 112 2.60 -7.95 -16.54
CA ALA A 112 3.41 -6.75 -16.66
C ALA A 112 2.56 -5.55 -17.13
N GLU A 113 1.69 -5.75 -18.12
CA GLU A 113 0.76 -4.70 -18.56
C GLU A 113 -0.25 -4.33 -17.47
N MET A 114 -0.83 -5.34 -16.80
CA MET A 114 -1.79 -5.12 -15.70
C MET A 114 -1.21 -4.26 -14.57
N PHE A 115 0.08 -4.40 -14.28
CA PHE A 115 0.79 -3.67 -13.23
C PHE A 115 1.79 -2.65 -13.80
N ARG A 116 1.57 -2.12 -15.01
CA ARG A 116 2.54 -1.27 -15.72
C ARG A 116 3.04 -0.08 -14.89
N GLU A 117 2.13 0.60 -14.18
CA GLU A 117 2.47 1.75 -13.32
C GLU A 117 3.36 1.31 -12.15
N THR A 118 3.05 0.18 -11.52
CA THR A 118 3.89 -0.33 -10.42
C THR A 118 5.26 -0.74 -10.93
N LEU A 119 5.34 -1.40 -12.08
CA LEU A 119 6.60 -1.78 -12.71
C LEU A 119 7.45 -0.56 -13.05
N GLU A 120 6.83 0.50 -13.57
CA GLU A 120 7.52 1.75 -13.85
C GLU A 120 8.16 2.34 -12.59
N TYR A 121 7.48 2.30 -11.43
CA TYR A 121 8.04 2.83 -10.19
C TYR A 121 9.19 2.01 -9.59
N VAL A 122 9.31 0.72 -9.92
CA VAL A 122 10.36 -0.16 -9.35
C VAL A 122 11.59 -0.29 -10.24
N THR A 123 11.62 0.28 -11.45
CA THR A 123 12.87 0.39 -12.21
C THR A 123 13.83 1.37 -11.54
N PRO A 124 15.15 1.26 -11.75
CA PRO A 124 16.10 2.24 -11.21
C PRO A 124 15.75 3.69 -11.57
N GLU A 125 15.39 3.94 -12.83
CA GLU A 125 15.07 5.27 -13.35
C GLU A 125 13.75 5.79 -12.76
N GLY A 126 12.74 4.93 -12.67
CA GLY A 126 11.45 5.28 -12.05
C GLY A 126 11.59 5.57 -10.56
N HIS A 127 12.40 4.77 -9.86
CA HIS A 127 12.72 4.99 -8.46
C HIS A 127 13.39 6.35 -8.25
N GLU A 128 14.47 6.64 -8.98
CA GLU A 128 15.19 7.93 -8.85
C GLU A 128 14.31 9.14 -9.17
N ARG A 129 13.48 9.04 -10.22
CA ARG A 129 12.53 10.07 -10.60
C ARG A 129 11.53 10.35 -9.47
N GLU A 130 10.93 9.30 -8.92
CA GLU A 130 9.93 9.44 -7.86
C GLU A 130 10.56 9.88 -6.53
N GLU A 131 11.78 9.45 -6.20
CA GLU A 131 12.51 9.98 -5.04
C GLU A 131 12.74 11.49 -5.16
N THR A 132 13.16 11.95 -6.34
CA THR A 132 13.39 13.37 -6.62
C THR A 132 12.10 14.17 -6.51
N ARG A 133 11.02 13.69 -7.15
CA ARG A 133 9.69 14.30 -7.06
C ARG A 133 9.19 14.35 -5.63
N PHE A 134 9.34 13.25 -4.89
CA PHE A 134 8.87 13.12 -3.51
C PHE A 134 9.57 14.10 -2.57
N LYS A 135 10.91 14.20 -2.64
CA LYS A 135 11.71 15.16 -1.88
C LYS A 135 11.26 16.59 -2.16
N LYS A 136 11.13 16.96 -3.43
CA LYS A 136 10.68 18.30 -3.84
C LYS A 136 9.27 18.62 -3.31
N ALA A 137 8.34 17.66 -3.37
CA ALA A 137 6.99 17.85 -2.87
C ALA A 137 6.98 18.09 -1.34
N TRP A 138 7.83 17.38 -0.62
CA TRP A 138 8.03 17.56 0.82
C TRP A 138 8.59 18.94 1.17
N GLU A 139 9.66 19.37 0.48
CA GLU A 139 10.26 20.70 0.68
C GLU A 139 9.23 21.82 0.44
N LEU A 140 8.41 21.71 -0.61
CA LEU A 140 7.33 22.66 -0.90
C LEU A 140 6.24 22.65 0.18
N ASP A 141 5.91 21.49 0.73
CA ASP A 141 4.92 21.40 1.81
C ASP A 141 5.43 22.01 3.11
N ASP A 142 6.72 21.85 3.42
CA ASP A 142 7.36 22.47 4.58
C ASP A 142 7.41 24.00 4.43
N GLN A 143 7.79 24.51 3.25
CA GLN A 143 7.72 25.95 2.95
C GLN A 143 6.29 26.49 3.12
N ARG A 144 5.29 25.77 2.59
CA ARG A 144 3.87 26.12 2.72
C ARG A 144 3.43 26.18 4.18
N LYS A 145 3.83 25.21 5.01
CA LYS A 145 3.54 25.19 6.45
C LYS A 145 4.17 26.39 7.15
N ASP A 146 5.41 26.72 6.84
CA ASP A 146 6.13 27.83 7.48
C ASP A 146 5.60 29.21 7.06
N GLU A 147 5.20 29.38 5.80
CA GLU A 147 4.44 30.55 5.36
C GLU A 147 3.09 30.66 6.08
N GLY A 148 2.37 29.54 6.20
CA GLY A 148 1.10 29.49 6.93
C GLY A 148 1.25 29.95 8.38
N LYS A 149 2.25 29.41 9.10
CA LYS A 149 2.57 29.82 10.47
C LYS A 149 2.89 31.32 10.56
N ARG A 150 3.73 31.84 9.66
CA ARG A 150 4.06 33.28 9.61
C ARG A 150 2.81 34.15 9.43
N LYS A 151 1.93 33.79 8.50
CA LYS A 151 0.67 34.52 8.25
C LYS A 151 -0.26 34.51 9.46
N VAL A 152 -0.35 33.38 10.19
CA VAL A 152 -1.14 33.30 11.43
C VAL A 152 -0.57 34.24 12.49
N VAL A 153 0.74 34.24 12.71
CA VAL A 153 1.40 35.13 13.69
C VAL A 153 1.18 36.61 13.33
N GLU A 154 1.30 36.98 12.05
CA GLU A 154 1.01 38.35 11.60
C GLU A 154 -0.46 38.74 11.81
N TRP A 155 -1.38 37.82 11.52
CA TRP A 155 -2.81 38.01 11.73
C TRP A 155 -3.16 38.20 13.21
N GLU A 156 -2.60 37.39 14.12
CA GLU A 156 -2.81 37.54 15.57
C GLU A 156 -2.26 38.87 16.11
N ARG A 157 -1.08 39.30 15.62
CA ARG A 157 -0.47 40.59 15.98
C ARG A 157 -1.33 41.76 15.52
N ASN A 158 -1.92 41.67 14.34
CA ASN A 158 -2.76 42.72 13.77
C ASN A 158 -4.18 42.71 14.35
N GLY A 159 -4.75 41.53 14.62
CA GLY A 159 -6.05 41.36 15.29
C GLY A 159 -6.02 41.87 16.74
N SER A 160 -4.89 41.80 17.43
CA SER A 160 -4.70 42.41 18.74
C SER A 160 -4.72 43.95 18.72
N LYS A 161 -4.50 44.59 17.55
CA LYS A 161 -4.62 46.05 17.37
C LYS A 161 -6.04 46.49 17.01
N ALA A 162 -6.95 45.56 16.74
CA ALA A 162 -8.35 45.81 16.44
C ALA A 162 -9.23 45.34 17.60
N LYS A 163 -9.02 45.89 18.80
CA LYS A 163 -10.04 45.88 19.86
C LYS A 163 -10.64 47.28 19.94
N LEU A 164 -11.96 47.34 19.80
CA LEU A 164 -12.83 48.49 20.07
C LEU A 164 -12.54 49.11 21.44
#